data_AF-D2RNZ8-F1
#
_entry.id   AF-D2RNZ8-F1
#
_cell.length_a   1.000
_cell.length_b   1.000
_cell.length_c   1.000
_cell.angle_alpha   90.00
_cell.angle_beta   90.00
_cell.angle_gamma   90.00
#
_symmetry.space_group_name_H-M   'P 1'
#
loop_
_entity.id
_entity.type
_entity.pdbx_description
1 polymer ?
#
loop_
_entity_poly.entity_id
_entity_poly.type
_entity_poly.pdbx_seq_one_letter_code
_entity_poly.pdbx_strand_id
1 'polypeptide(L)' 'MIKLYDPDTCPCKNFDCPRYKDCEPCIEFHHNSDRYPLTACEQVAEKEKRQAK' A
#
# COMPACT_ATOMS: atom_id res chain seq x y z
N MET A 1 4.71 -13.64 -3.37
CA MET A 1 3.99 -12.72 -4.29
C MET A 1 3.16 -11.81 -3.41
N ILE A 2 3.40 -10.50 -3.44
CA ILE A 2 2.56 -9.56 -2.67
C ILE A 2 1.23 -9.43 -3.41
N LYS A 3 0.11 -9.66 -2.72
CA LYS A 3 -1.22 -9.46 -3.28
C LYS A 3 -1.69 -8.04 -2.94
N LEU A 4 -2.31 -7.37 -3.91
CA LEU A 4 -2.77 -5.99 -3.71
C LEU A 4 -3.87 -5.96 -2.63
N TYR A 5 -3.68 -5.10 -1.63
CA TYR A 5 -4.60 -4.92 -0.49
C TYR A 5 -4.91 -6.20 0.29
N ASP A 6 -3.88 -7.02 0.47
CA ASP A 6 -3.96 -8.23 1.28
C ASP A 6 -3.28 -8.01 2.64
N PRO A 7 -4.00 -8.12 3.77
CA PRO A 7 -3.45 -7.85 5.10
C PRO A 7 -2.33 -8.83 5.47
N ASP A 8 -2.40 -10.08 4.99
CA ASP A 8 -1.41 -11.11 5.27
C ASP A 8 -0.08 -10.85 4.57
N THR A 9 -0.11 -10.16 3.42
CA THR A 9 1.07 -9.82 2.63
C THR A 9 1.35 -8.31 2.57
N CYS A 10 0.86 -7.53 3.55
CA CYS A 10 1.00 -6.08 3.58
C CYS A 10 2.47 -5.63 3.48
N PRO A 11 2.87 -4.89 2.43
CA PRO A 11 4.25 -4.47 2.23
C PRO A 11 4.65 -3.21 3.01
N CYS A 12 3.73 -2.63 3.79
CA CYS A 12 4.00 -1.43 4.57
C CYS A 12 5.04 -1.74 5.66
N LYS A 13 6.06 -0.88 5.78
CA LYS A 13 7.12 -1.01 6.79
C LYS A 13 6.80 -0.32 8.12
N ASN A 14 5.72 0.47 8.17
CA ASN A 14 5.30 1.16 9.38
C ASN A 14 4.32 0.28 10.16
N PHE A 15 4.87 -0.66 10.94
CA PHE A 15 4.10 -1.65 11.70
C PHE A 15 3.30 -1.02 12.87
N ASP A 16 3.75 0.11 13.40
CA ASP A 16 3.06 0.87 14.46
C ASP A 16 1.98 1.81 13.91
N CYS A 17 1.76 1.84 12.59
CA CYS A 17 0.70 2.63 11.99
C CYS A 17 -0.67 2.12 12.46
N PRO A 18 -1.60 2.99 12.90
CA PRO A 18 -2.94 2.56 13.31
C PRO A 18 -3.76 1.92 12.17
N ARG A 19 -3.32 2.10 10.92
CA ARG A 19 -3.93 1.52 9.70
C ARG A 19 -3.13 0.33 9.16
N TYR A 20 -2.14 -0.17 9.91
CA TYR A 20 -1.31 -1.30 9.47
C TYR A 20 -2.18 -2.56 9.32
N LYS A 21 -2.12 -3.19 8.14
CA LYS A 21 -2.98 -4.31 7.72
C LYS A 21 -4.49 -4.01 7.68
N ASP A 22 -4.90 -2.76 7.88
CA ASP A 22 -6.30 -2.35 7.76
C ASP A 22 -6.49 -1.61 6.44
N CYS A 23 -6.92 -2.34 5.41
CA CYS A 23 -6.80 -1.90 4.03
C CYS A 23 -7.72 -0.72 3.69
N GLU A 24 -9.00 -0.77 4.05
CA GLU A 24 -9.97 0.29 3.72
C GLU A 24 -9.55 1.67 4.27
N PRO A 25 -9.25 1.84 5.58
CA PRO A 25 -8.84 3.13 6.11
C PRO A 25 -7.43 3.53 5.67
N CYS A 26 -6.55 2.58 5.33
CA CYS A 26 -5.25 2.87 4.72
C CYS A 26 -5.41 3.51 3.34
N ILE A 27 -6.27 2.92 2.50
CA ILE A 27 -6.58 3.42 1.16
C ILE A 27 -7.18 4.82 1.26
N GLU A 28 -8.21 5.00 2.09
CA GLU A 28 -8.86 6.31 2.25
C GLU A 28 -7.87 7.38 2.72
N PHE A 29 -7.03 7.06 3.72
CA PHE A 29 -6.03 8.01 4.23
C PHE A 29 -5.02 8.42 3.16
N HIS A 30 -4.50 7.46 2.39
CA HIS A 30 -3.51 7.74 1.36
C HIS A 30 -4.13 8.45 0.18
N HIS A 31 -5.26 8.01 -0.36
CA HIS A 31 -5.89 8.61 -1.54
C HIS A 31 -6.40 10.04 -1.30
N ASN A 32 -6.64 10.42 -0.05
CA ASN A 32 -6.95 11.79 0.35
C ASN A 32 -5.71 12.61 0.77
N SER A 33 -4.50 12.05 0.70
CA SER A 33 -3.27 12.75 1.08
C SER A 33 -2.55 13.35 -0.13
N ASP A 34 -2.39 14.68 -0.15
CA ASP A 34 -1.56 15.35 -1.16
C ASP A 34 -0.07 14.95 -1.07
N ARG A 35 0.39 14.59 0.13
CA ARG A 35 1.80 14.31 0.39
C ARG A 35 2.19 12.88 0.03
N TYR A 36 1.30 11.92 0.27
CA TYR A 36 1.54 10.50 0.04
C TYR A 36 0.29 9.83 -0.56
N PRO A 37 -0.05 10.12 -1.82
CA PRO A 37 -1.29 9.67 -2.44
C PRO A 37 -1.39 8.16 -2.68
N LEU A 38 -0.25 7.44 -2.63
CA LEU A 38 -0.18 6.01 -2.92
C LEU A 38 0.13 5.21 -1.66
N THR A 39 -0.65 4.15 -1.46
CA THR A 39 -0.37 3.11 -0.47
C THR A 39 0.91 2.34 -0.81
N ALA A 40 1.52 1.69 0.18
CA ALA A 40 2.67 0.82 -0.06
C ALA A 40 2.33 -0.35 -1.02
N CYS A 41 1.08 -0.85 -0.96
CA CYS A 41 0.58 -1.87 -1.88
C CYS A 41 0.64 -1.40 -3.33
N GLU A 42 0.17 -0.18 -3.60
CA GLU A 42 0.19 0.41 -4.94
C GLU A 42 1.60 0.69 -5.43
N GLN A 43 2.47 1.22 -4.57
CA GLN A 43 3.87 1.47 -4.92
C GLN A 43 4.58 0.19 -5.38
N VAL A 44 4.34 -0.94 -4.69
CA VAL A 44 4.86 -2.24 -5.11
C VAL A 44 4.27 -2.65 -6.46
N ALA A 45 2.95 -2.57 -6.64
CA ALA A 45 2.30 -2.93 -7.89
C ALA A 45 2.79 -2.10 -9.09
N GLU A 46 3.02 -0.80 -8.90
CA GLU A 46 3.62 0.06 -9.92
C GLU A 46 5.05 -0.35 -10.25
N LYS A 47 5.86 -0.69 -9.24
CA LYS A 47 7.22 -1.16 -9.45
C LYS A 47 7.26 -2.47 -10.23
N GLU A 48 6.36 -3.41 -9.96
CA GLU A 48 6.25 -4.67 -10.70
C GLU A 48 5.83 -4.41 -12.17
N LYS A 49 4.88 -3.50 -12.41
CA LYS A 49 4.50 -3.08 -13.78
C LYS A 49 5.66 -2.47 -14.56
N ARG A 50 6.51 -1.67 -13.92
CA ARG A 50 7.68 -1.04 -14.56
C ARG A 50 8.77 -2.06 -14.89
N GLN A 51 8.96 -3.09 -14.06
CA GLN A 51 9.96 -4.13 -14.27
C GLN A 51 9.53 -5.20 -15.28
N ALA A 52 8.22 -5.37 -15.50
CA ALA A 52 7.67 -6.27 -16.51
C ALA A 52 7.70 -5.72 -17.95
N LYS A 53 8.28 -4.53 -18.15
CA LYS A 53 8.37 -3.83 -19.43
C LYS A 53 9.83 -3.75 -19.90
#